data_AF-A0A9P0MXC4-F1
#
_entry.id   AF-A0A9P0MXC4-F1
#
_cell.length_a   1.000
_cell.length_b   1.000
_cell.length_c   1.000
_cell.angle_alpha   90.00
_cell.angle_beta   90.00
_cell.angle_gamma   90.00
#
_symmetry.space_group_name_H-M   'P 1'
#
loop_
_entity.id
_entity.type
_entity.pdbx_description
1 polymer ?
#
loop_
_entity_poly.entity_id
_entity_poly.type
_entity_poly.pdbx_seq_one_letter_code
_entity_poly.pdbx_strand_id
1 'polypeptide(L)'
;MSLEYYWYRISVADSENNNMKFYCILAFFACLIAAALSQRKRITEDTHCPLACARNYVPVCGMRQEEGAWVREIFPNECEMQDENECHHGNYIPCPK
;
A
#
# COMPACT_ATOMS: atom_id res chain seq x y z
N MET A 1 -8.28 9.40 -36.48
CA MET A 1 -6.90 9.67 -36.93
C MET A 1 -6.02 9.44 -35.70
N SER A 2 -5.49 8.22 -35.54
CA SER A 2 -4.99 7.69 -34.26
C SER A 2 -3.54 8.12 -33.99
N LEU A 3 -3.23 8.34 -32.70
CA LEU A 3 -1.89 8.68 -32.17
C LEU A 3 -0.79 7.73 -32.64
N GLU A 4 -1.12 6.48 -32.95
CA GLU A 4 -0.21 5.46 -33.47
C GLU A 4 0.46 5.85 -34.80
N TYR A 5 -0.23 6.63 -35.65
CA TYR A 5 0.32 7.07 -36.94
C TYR A 5 1.38 8.16 -36.80
N TYR A 6 1.32 8.95 -35.72
CA TYR A 6 2.28 10.02 -35.45
C TYR A 6 3.60 9.47 -34.90
N TRP A 7 3.53 8.46 -34.02
CA TRP A 7 4.72 7.76 -33.51
C TRP A 7 5.45 6.96 -34.59
N TYR A 8 4.71 6.34 -35.53
CA TYR A 8 5.30 5.63 -36.68
C TYR A 8 6.07 6.57 -37.62
N ARG A 9 5.63 7.83 -37.80
CA ARG A 9 6.35 8.81 -38.63
C ARG A 9 7.63 9.31 -37.97
N ILE A 10 7.66 9.45 -36.64
CA ILE A 10 8.84 9.90 -35.89
C ILE A 10 9.96 8.84 -35.93
N SER A 11 9.63 7.54 -35.98
CA SER A 11 10.63 6.47 -36.09
C SER A 11 11.19 6.27 -37.51
N VAL A 12 10.54 6.80 -38.54
CA VAL A 12 10.95 6.68 -39.95
C VAL A 12 11.70 7.94 -40.44
N ALA A 13 11.55 9.08 -39.77
CA ALA A 13 12.22 10.33 -40.09
C ALA A 13 13.54 10.54 -39.32
N ASP A 14 14.42 9.54 -39.27
CA ASP A 14 15.87 9.75 -39.34
C ASP A 14 16.57 8.42 -39.69
N SER A 15 16.67 8.18 -41.00
CA SER A 15 17.42 7.07 -41.57
C SER A 15 18.83 7.55 -41.85
N GLU A 16 19.75 7.45 -40.88
CA GLU A 16 21.21 7.21 -41.11
C GLU A 16 22.13 7.20 -39.88
N ASN A 17 21.65 7.07 -38.63
CA ASN A 17 22.56 6.87 -37.49
C ASN A 17 22.13 5.71 -36.58
N ASN A 18 22.80 4.56 -36.73
CA ASN A 18 22.58 3.36 -35.90
C ASN A 18 22.77 3.62 -34.40
N ASN A 19 23.57 4.63 -34.04
CA ASN A 19 23.78 5.03 -32.66
C ASN A 19 22.50 5.65 -32.05
N MET A 20 21.74 6.44 -32.81
CA MET A 20 20.53 7.10 -32.30
C MET A 20 19.40 6.11 -32.02
N LYS A 21 19.24 5.10 -32.88
CA LYS A 21 18.28 4.00 -32.68
C LYS A 21 18.66 3.13 -31.47
N PHE A 22 19.95 2.91 -31.27
CA PHE A 22 20.46 2.15 -30.12
C PHE A 22 20.12 2.85 -28.79
N TYR A 23 20.30 4.17 -28.69
CA TYR A 23 19.94 4.92 -27.48
C TYR A 23 18.44 4.86 -27.17
N CYS A 24 17.55 4.92 -28.18
CA CYS A 24 16.11 4.78 -27.98
C CYS A 24 15.73 3.40 -27.43
N ILE A 25 16.34 2.34 -27.98
CA ILE A 25 16.10 0.95 -27.52
C ILE A 25 16.62 0.78 -26.09
N LEU A 26 17.82 1.27 -25.78
CA LEU A 26 18.38 1.23 -24.43
C LEU A 26 17.51 2.00 -23.43
N ALA A 27 17.01 3.18 -23.80
CA ALA A 27 16.12 3.98 -22.95
C ALA A 27 14.80 3.27 -22.65
N PHE A 28 14.22 2.57 -23.64
CA PHE A 28 13.00 1.78 -23.46
C PHE A 28 13.21 0.62 -22.48
N PHE A 29 14.28 -0.16 -22.65
CA PHE A 29 14.61 -1.26 -21.72
C PHE A 29 14.96 -0.76 -20.32
N ALA A 30 15.69 0.36 -20.20
CA ALA A 30 15.97 0.98 -18.91
C ALA A 30 14.68 1.40 -18.18
N CYS A 31 13.71 1.94 -18.92
CA CYS A 31 12.40 2.33 -18.38
C CYS A 31 11.58 1.10 -17.93
N LEU A 32 11.57 0.03 -18.73
CA LEU A 32 10.92 -1.24 -18.35
C LEU A 32 11.54 -1.86 -17.10
N ILE A 33 12.87 -1.85 -16.99
CA ILE A 33 13.59 -2.34 -15.81
C ILE A 33 13.27 -1.46 -14.60
N ALA A 34 13.28 -0.13 -14.74
CA ALA A 34 12.91 0.79 -13.66
C ALA A 34 11.47 0.56 -13.17
N ALA A 35 10.51 0.37 -14.09
CA ALA A 35 9.12 0.06 -13.76
C ALA A 35 8.97 -1.32 -13.08
N ALA A 36 9.72 -2.33 -13.53
CA ALA A 36 9.73 -3.66 -12.91
C ALA A 36 10.37 -3.65 -11.50
N LEU A 37 11.42 -2.85 -11.30
CA LEU A 37 12.07 -2.67 -9.99
C LEU A 37 11.23 -1.81 -9.03
N SER A 38 10.36 -0.94 -9.54
CA SER A 38 9.46 -0.12 -8.73
C SER A 38 8.36 -0.93 -8.00
N GLN A 39 8.20 -2.21 -8.32
CA GLN A 39 7.20 -3.09 -7.67
C GLN A 39 7.73 -3.78 -6.39
N ARG A 40 8.98 -3.54 -5.98
CA ARG A 40 9.58 -4.15 -4.78
C ARG A 40 9.75 -3.18 -3.61
N LYS A 41 8.71 -2.43 -3.29
CA LYS A 41 8.55 -1.91 -1.93
C LYS A 41 7.08 -1.91 -1.52
N ARG A 42 6.44 -3.08 -1.56
CA ARG A 42 5.52 -3.36 -0.46
C ARG A 42 6.43 -3.55 0.74
N ILE A 43 6.61 -2.46 1.46
CA ILE A 43 6.95 -2.47 2.87
C ILE A 43 6.07 -3.60 3.42
N THR A 44 6.69 -4.70 3.85
CA THR A 44 6.10 -5.46 4.95
C THR A 44 5.99 -4.41 6.04
N GLU A 45 4.83 -3.78 6.10
CA GLU A 45 4.43 -2.99 7.23
C GLU A 45 4.59 -3.98 8.36
N ASP A 46 5.63 -3.74 9.15
CA ASP A 46 5.96 -4.51 10.32
C ASP A 46 4.80 -4.21 11.26
N THR A 47 3.69 -4.92 11.07
CA THR A 47 2.55 -4.90 11.96
C THR A 47 3.08 -5.52 13.23
N HIS A 48 3.63 -4.67 14.09
CA HIS A 48 4.30 -5.08 15.31
C HIS A 48 3.23 -5.48 16.32
N CYS A 49 2.61 -6.63 16.08
CA CYS A 49 1.64 -7.21 16.98
C CYS A 49 2.28 -7.38 18.37
N PRO A 50 1.64 -6.90 19.44
CA PRO A 50 2.15 -7.10 20.78
C PRO A 50 2.31 -8.61 21.03
N LEU A 51 3.49 -9.02 21.49
CA LEU A 51 3.88 -10.44 21.66
C LEU A 51 2.91 -11.25 22.53
N ALA A 52 2.23 -10.59 23.48
CA ALA A 52 1.09 -11.08 24.25
C ALA A 52 0.66 -10.00 25.26
N CYS A 53 -0.65 -9.86 25.49
CA CYS A 53 -1.16 -9.05 26.58
C CYS A 53 -1.07 -9.77 27.93
N ALA A 54 -0.84 -8.98 28.99
CA ALA A 54 -0.94 -9.50 30.35
C ALA A 54 -2.39 -9.90 30.66
N ARG A 55 -2.59 -10.97 31.44
CA ARG A 55 -3.92 -11.47 31.81
C ARG A 55 -4.56 -10.67 32.97
N ASN A 56 -4.34 -9.36 33.01
CA ASN A 56 -4.98 -8.48 33.98
C ASN A 56 -6.35 -8.05 33.44
N TYR A 57 -7.40 -8.26 34.23
CA TYR A 57 -8.74 -7.84 33.87
C TYR A 57 -9.02 -6.43 34.40
N VAL A 58 -8.94 -5.44 33.51
CA VAL A 58 -9.24 -4.02 33.75
C VAL A 58 -10.06 -3.54 32.55
N PRO A 59 -11.38 -3.84 32.51
CA PRO A 59 -12.14 -3.77 31.28
C PRO A 59 -12.21 -2.36 30.72
N VAL A 60 -12.07 -2.24 29.40
CA VAL A 60 -12.18 -0.97 28.67
C VAL A 60 -13.30 -1.05 27.63
N CYS A 61 -13.94 0.09 27.36
CA CYS A 61 -14.97 0.22 26.34
C CYS A 61 -14.34 0.77 25.06
N GLY A 62 -14.39 -0.04 24.00
CA GLY A 62 -14.05 0.36 22.64
C GLY A 62 -15.31 0.55 21.81
N MET A 63 -15.26 1.44 20.83
CA MET A 63 -16.31 1.58 19.83
C MET A 63 -15.71 1.75 18.43
N ARG A 64 -16.33 1.13 17.43
CA ARG A 64 -15.93 1.24 16.03
C ARG A 64 -17.12 1.57 15.15
N GLN A 65 -16.85 2.05 13.95
CA GLN A 65 -17.90 2.27 12.95
C GLN A 65 -18.08 0.99 12.12
N GLU A 66 -19.30 0.46 12.11
CA GLU A 66 -19.68 -0.72 11.35
C GLU A 66 -20.98 -0.41 10.61
N GLU A 67 -20.96 -0.50 9.27
CA GLU A 67 -22.13 -0.21 8.42
C GLU A 67 -22.78 1.17 8.65
N GLY A 68 -21.98 2.17 9.07
CA GLY A 68 -22.45 3.53 9.37
C GLY A 68 -23.05 3.71 10.77
N ALA A 69 -23.10 2.65 11.59
CA ALA A 69 -23.48 2.71 13.00
C ALA A 69 -22.25 2.60 13.91
N TRP A 70 -22.36 3.11 15.13
CA TRP A 70 -21.36 2.91 16.18
C TRP A 70 -21.67 1.62 16.94
N VAL A 71 -20.76 0.65 16.87
CA VAL A 71 -20.83 -0.60 17.65
C VAL A 71 -19.87 -0.49 18.82
N ARG A 72 -20.31 -0.94 19.99
CA ARG A 72 -19.51 -0.92 21.22
C ARG A 72 -19.13 -2.34 21.62
N GLU A 73 -17.93 -2.49 22.14
CA GLU A 73 -17.39 -3.75 22.63
C GLU A 73 -16.57 -3.53 23.90
N ILE A 74 -16.56 -4.54 24.78
CA ILE A 74 -15.80 -4.52 26.02
C ILE A 74 -14.58 -5.42 25.86
N PHE A 75 -13.40 -4.83 26.01
CA PHE A 75 -12.13 -5.55 25.99
C PHE A 75 -11.68 -5.87 27.41
N PRO A 76 -10.98 -6.99 27.64
CA PRO A 76 -10.50 -7.36 28.98
C PRO A 76 -9.56 -6.32 29.60
N ASN A 77 -8.77 -5.64 28.77
CA ASN A 77 -7.93 -4.51 29.14
C ASN A 77 -7.52 -3.70 27.89
N GLU A 78 -6.83 -2.57 28.10
CA GLU A 78 -6.36 -1.68 27.02
C GLU A 78 -5.42 -2.37 26.02
N CYS A 79 -4.56 -3.28 26.50
CA CYS A 79 -3.65 -4.01 25.62
C CYS A 79 -4.42 -4.87 24.62
N GLU A 80 -5.46 -5.58 25.07
CA GLU A 80 -6.29 -6.43 24.20
C GLU A 80 -7.06 -5.59 23.16
N MET A 81 -7.52 -4.39 23.52
CA MET A 81 -8.13 -3.47 22.55
C MET A 81 -7.10 -2.98 21.52
N GLN A 82 -5.87 -2.72 21.96
CA GLN A 82 -4.79 -2.29 21.08
C GLN A 82 -4.32 -3.41 20.14
N ASP A 83 -4.24 -4.65 20.64
CA ASP A 83 -3.96 -5.84 19.84
C ASP A 83 -5.00 -6.04 18.73
N GLU A 84 -6.29 -5.90 19.06
CA GLU A 84 -7.37 -5.96 18.07
C GLU A 84 -7.23 -4.87 16.98
N ASN A 85 -6.79 -3.67 17.37
CA ASN A 85 -6.56 -2.58 16.43
C ASN A 85 -5.34 -2.81 15.53
N GLU A 86 -4.22 -3.26 16.10
CA GLU A 86 -2.95 -3.42 15.41
C GLU A 86 -2.92 -4.69 14.57
N CYS A 87 -3.50 -5.80 15.03
CA CYS A 87 -3.37 -7.12 14.42
C CYS A 87 -4.62 -7.60 13.68
N HIS A 88 -5.79 -7.11 14.09
CA HIS A 88 -7.08 -7.56 13.56
C HIS A 88 -7.84 -6.46 12.82
N HIS A 89 -7.26 -5.26 12.69
CA HIS A 89 -7.85 -4.12 12.01
C HIS A 89 -9.21 -3.69 12.60
N GLY A 90 -9.36 -3.85 13.93
CA GLY A 90 -10.61 -3.57 14.64
C GLY A 90 -11.06 -2.11 14.63
N ASN A 91 -10.12 -1.16 14.47
CA ASN A 91 -10.37 0.29 14.42
C ASN A 91 -11.26 0.84 15.57
N TYR A 92 -11.10 0.28 16.75
CA TYR A 92 -11.79 0.71 17.97
C TYR A 92 -11.16 1.97 18.55
N ILE A 93 -12.00 2.91 18.96
CA ILE A 93 -11.64 4.08 19.76
C ILE A 93 -12.29 4.00 21.14
N PRO A 94 -11.71 4.62 22.19
CA PRO A 94 -12.32 4.63 23.52
C PRO A 94 -13.71 5.26 23.50
N CYS A 95 -14.65 4.65 24.24
CA CYS A 95 -15.98 5.21 24.41
C CYS A 95 -15.94 6.58 25.13
N PRO A 96 -16.88 7.49 24.82
CA PRO A 96 -16.99 8.76 25.53
C PRO A 96 -17.34 8.52 27.01
N LYS A 97 -16.72 9.31 27.89
CA LYS A 97 -16.93 9.29 29.34
C LYS A 97 -18.22 10.00 29.75
#